data_AF-A0A383CG27-F1
#
_entry.id   AF-A0A383CG27-F1
#
_cell.length_a   1.000
_cell.length_b   1.000
_cell.length_c   1.000
_cell.angle_alpha   90.00
_cell.angle_beta   90.00
_cell.angle_gamma   90.00
#
_symmetry.space_group_name_H-M   'P 1'
#
loop_
_entity.id
_entity.type
_entity.pdbx_description
1 polymer ?
#
loop_
_entity_poly.entity_id
_entity_poly.type
_entity_poly.pdbx_seq_one_letter_code
_entity_poly.pdbx_strand_id
1 'polypeptide(L)'
;QEGEHDFQWIIDPLDGTTNYVHGFPVFSISIAITRKGQLEHGVVYDPIRQEIFTASKGSGAQLEGRRIRVSQRNKINECLIATGFPYSKNQRYINEYMDMLKIVMKSSAGVRRAGSAALDLCYVAAGRVDGFWEFGLKIWDIAAGSLIIREAGGRISDFQGTDRYLKTGNVVAGNPKVYAGLSKIFAPYAGNLEQPDTDAA
;
A
#
# COMPACT_ATOMS: atom_id res chain seq x y z
N GLN A 1 14.90 -17.15 4.50
CA GLN A 1 15.42 -17.75 5.73
C GLN A 1 14.89 -16.95 6.90
N GLU A 2 13.98 -17.50 7.69
CA GLU A 2 13.66 -16.97 9.01
C GLU A 2 14.80 -17.41 9.94
N GLY A 3 15.80 -16.55 10.11
CA GLY A 3 16.88 -16.76 11.07
C GLY A 3 16.53 -16.16 12.43
N GLU A 4 17.18 -16.64 13.50
CA GLU A 4 17.16 -16.08 14.86
C GLU A 4 17.85 -14.71 14.96
N HIS A 5 17.72 -13.87 13.93
CA HIS A 5 18.38 -12.59 13.86
C HIS A 5 17.41 -11.49 14.27
N ASP A 6 17.89 -10.61 15.16
CA ASP A 6 17.12 -9.47 15.65
C ASP A 6 16.59 -8.58 14.52
N PHE A 7 17.21 -8.60 13.33
CA PHE A 7 16.85 -7.79 12.16
C PHE A 7 16.57 -8.64 10.92
N GLN A 8 15.55 -8.25 10.15
CA GLN A 8 15.22 -8.83 8.85
C GLN A 8 15.06 -7.75 7.79
N TRP A 9 15.68 -7.96 6.64
CA TRP A 9 15.54 -7.11 5.46
C TRP A 9 14.44 -7.66 4.55
N ILE A 10 13.51 -6.81 4.15
CA ILE A 10 12.42 -7.11 3.24
C ILE A 10 12.63 -6.22 2.02
N ILE A 11 12.91 -6.82 0.86
CA ILE A 11 13.37 -6.09 -0.32
C ILE A 11 12.53 -6.51 -1.53
N ASP A 12 11.98 -5.51 -2.23
CA ASP A 12 11.57 -5.64 -3.63
C ASP A 12 12.58 -4.86 -4.49
N PRO A 13 13.41 -5.55 -5.30
CA PRO A 13 14.37 -4.88 -6.17
C PRO A 13 13.70 -4.16 -7.35
N LEU A 14 12.46 -4.50 -7.71
CA LEU A 14 11.74 -3.89 -8.82
C LEU A 14 10.21 -4.08 -8.68
N ASP A 15 9.59 -3.24 -7.85
CA ASP A 15 8.13 -3.12 -7.81
C ASP A 15 7.65 -2.41 -9.10
N GLY A 16 6.65 -2.98 -9.76
CA GLY A 16 6.21 -2.56 -11.08
C GLY A 16 6.99 -3.20 -12.24
N THR A 17 7.42 -4.46 -12.10
CA THR A 17 8.12 -5.22 -13.15
C THR A 17 7.41 -5.15 -14.52
N THR A 18 6.09 -5.28 -14.57
CA THR A 18 5.33 -5.14 -15.83
C THR A 18 5.51 -3.74 -16.44
N ASN A 19 5.47 -2.70 -15.61
CA ASN A 19 5.68 -1.34 -16.09
C ASN A 19 7.09 -1.17 -16.65
N TYR A 20 8.12 -1.67 -15.96
CA TYR A 20 9.51 -1.63 -16.42
C TYR A 20 9.68 -2.32 -17.79
N VAL A 21 9.17 -3.55 -17.94
CA VAL A 21 9.26 -4.32 -19.19
C VAL A 21 8.58 -3.59 -20.35
N HIS A 22 7.49 -2.89 -20.10
CA HIS A 22 6.73 -2.16 -21.12
C HIS A 22 7.16 -0.69 -21.28
N GLY A 23 8.17 -0.21 -20.54
CA GLY A 23 8.61 1.18 -20.57
C GLY A 23 7.60 2.18 -19.98
N PHE A 24 6.63 1.72 -19.19
CA PHE A 24 5.71 2.60 -18.48
C PHE A 24 6.43 3.22 -17.25
N PRO A 25 6.46 4.57 -17.11
CA PRO A 25 7.37 5.27 -16.20
C PRO A 25 6.91 5.32 -14.73
N VAL A 26 6.52 4.16 -14.19
CA VAL A 26 6.11 3.99 -12.79
C VAL A 26 6.61 2.64 -12.28
N PHE A 27 7.73 2.65 -11.57
CA PHE A 27 8.29 1.49 -10.89
C PHE A 27 9.23 1.99 -9.78
N SER A 28 9.55 1.13 -8.81
CA SER A 28 10.39 1.53 -7.68
C SER A 28 11.22 0.40 -7.11
N ILE A 29 12.19 0.77 -6.28
CA ILE A 29 12.88 -0.13 -5.36
C ILE A 29 12.27 0.08 -3.98
N SER A 30 11.93 -1.00 -3.28
CA SER A 30 11.34 -0.98 -1.93
C SER A 30 12.21 -1.77 -0.96
N ILE A 31 12.58 -1.15 0.15
CA ILE A 31 13.41 -1.75 1.19
C ILE A 31 12.82 -1.42 2.55
N ALA A 32 12.57 -2.45 3.37
CA ALA A 32 12.21 -2.29 4.76
C ALA A 32 13.11 -3.13 5.68
N ILE A 33 13.27 -2.67 6.90
CA ILE A 33 13.95 -3.38 7.98
C ILE A 33 12.94 -3.60 9.09
N THR A 34 12.80 -4.85 9.51
CA THR A 34 12.12 -5.18 10.76
C THR A 34 13.16 -5.48 11.83
N ARG A 35 12.82 -5.19 13.09
CA ARG A 35 13.54 -5.65 14.26
C ARG A 35 12.60 -6.36 15.21
N LYS A 36 12.91 -7.61 15.55
CA LYS A 36 12.05 -8.49 16.36
C LYS A 36 10.59 -8.50 15.87
N GLY A 37 10.42 -8.62 14.56
CA GLY A 37 9.11 -8.65 13.89
C GLY A 37 8.40 -7.30 13.74
N GLN A 38 9.00 -6.18 14.18
CA GLN A 38 8.40 -4.84 14.04
C GLN A 38 9.12 -4.01 12.98
N LEU A 39 8.37 -3.40 12.06
CA LEU A 39 8.93 -2.46 11.08
C LEU A 39 9.63 -1.28 11.79
N GLU A 40 10.90 -1.06 11.47
CA GLU A 40 11.75 -0.03 12.08
C GLU A 40 12.16 1.03 11.06
N HIS A 41 12.53 0.62 9.83
CA HIS A 41 12.92 1.51 8.74
C HIS A 41 12.27 1.10 7.42
N GLY A 42 12.02 2.10 6.56
CA GLY A 42 11.44 1.90 5.23
C GLY A 42 11.96 2.94 4.25
N VAL A 43 12.30 2.49 3.05
CA VAL A 43 12.74 3.31 1.92
C VAL A 43 12.03 2.84 0.66
N VAL A 44 11.49 3.78 -0.11
CA VAL A 44 10.99 3.53 -1.47
C VAL A 44 11.62 4.55 -2.40
N TYR A 45 12.20 4.10 -3.51
CA TYR A 45 12.87 4.96 -4.47
C TYR A 45 12.26 4.83 -5.87
N ASP A 46 11.74 5.94 -6.40
CA ASP A 46 11.33 6.09 -7.81
C ASP A 46 12.54 6.58 -8.62
N PRO A 47 13.18 5.73 -9.45
CA PRO A 47 14.33 6.11 -10.25
C PRO A 47 13.97 7.03 -11.43
N ILE A 48 12.72 7.04 -11.88
CA ILE A 48 12.28 7.88 -13.00
C ILE A 48 12.16 9.33 -12.55
N ARG A 49 11.59 9.55 -11.36
CA ARG A 49 11.42 10.91 -10.78
C ARG A 49 12.58 11.33 -9.90
N GLN A 50 13.49 10.40 -9.59
CA GLN A 50 14.55 10.57 -8.59
C GLN A 50 13.97 10.99 -7.24
N GLU A 51 12.91 10.30 -6.82
CA GLU A 51 12.23 10.56 -5.55
C GLU A 51 12.47 9.42 -4.55
N ILE A 52 12.99 9.76 -3.38
CA ILE A 52 13.24 8.88 -2.25
C ILE A 52 12.28 9.22 -1.10
N PHE A 53 11.43 8.25 -0.80
CA PHE A 53 10.56 8.26 0.36
C PHE A 53 11.23 7.46 1.48
N THR A 54 11.30 8.03 2.68
CA THR A 54 11.94 7.37 3.83
C THR A 54 11.10 7.54 5.09
N ALA A 55 11.19 6.55 5.97
CA ALA A 55 10.63 6.64 7.30
C ALA A 55 11.42 5.78 8.29
N SER A 56 11.53 6.28 9.51
CA SER A 56 12.00 5.53 10.67
C SER A 56 10.93 5.61 11.75
N LYS A 57 10.67 4.49 12.42
CA LYS A 57 9.64 4.40 13.45
C LYS A 57 9.79 5.52 14.50
N GLY A 58 8.74 6.30 14.72
CA GLY A 58 8.70 7.41 15.65
C GLY A 58 9.39 8.70 15.18
N SER A 59 9.99 8.72 13.98
CA SER A 59 10.76 9.86 13.46
C SER A 59 10.02 10.64 12.37
N GLY A 60 8.85 10.17 11.93
CA GLY A 60 8.11 10.75 10.81
C GLY A 60 8.60 10.26 9.44
N ALA A 61 7.77 10.52 8.43
CA ALA A 61 8.05 10.21 7.03
C ALA A 61 8.59 11.42 6.28
N GLN A 62 9.43 11.17 5.28
CA GLN A 62 10.12 12.18 4.48
C GLN A 62 10.05 11.83 2.99
N LEU A 63 10.08 12.87 2.14
CA LEU A 63 10.33 12.82 0.71
C LEU A 63 11.48 13.80 0.42
N GLU A 64 12.59 13.33 -0.14
CA GLU A 64 13.80 14.15 -0.35
C GLU A 64 14.27 14.88 0.92
N GLY A 65 14.23 14.18 2.07
CA GLY A 65 14.59 14.75 3.37
C GLY A 65 13.60 15.78 3.94
N ARG A 66 12.50 16.08 3.24
CA ARG A 66 11.45 16.98 3.71
C ARG A 66 10.31 16.19 4.30
N ARG A 67 9.84 16.59 5.49
CA ARG A 67 8.73 15.91 6.17
C ARG A 67 7.46 15.95 5.34
N ILE A 68 6.78 14.80 5.22
CA ILE A 68 5.49 14.68 4.54
C ILE A 68 4.36 14.33 5.51
N ARG A 69 3.14 14.59 5.07
CA ARG A 69 1.89 14.25 5.76
C ARG A 69 0.88 13.78 4.73
N VAL A 70 0.02 12.84 5.15
CA VAL A 70 -1.18 12.49 4.37
C VAL A 70 -2.06 13.71 4.14
N SER A 71 -2.89 13.67 3.10
CA SER A 71 -3.80 14.77 2.78
C SER A 71 -4.81 15.05 3.90
N GLN A 72 -5.37 16.26 3.90
CA GLN A 72 -6.42 16.69 4.84
C GLN A 72 -7.84 16.54 4.27
N ARG A 73 -7.99 15.97 3.06
CA ARG A 73 -9.30 15.80 2.43
C ARG A 73 -10.16 14.86 3.27
N ASN A 74 -11.39 15.28 3.55
CA ASN A 74 -12.30 14.56 4.46
C ASN A 74 -13.58 14.07 3.77
N LYS A 75 -13.84 14.49 2.54
CA LYS A 75 -15.00 14.03 1.74
C LYS A 75 -14.52 13.13 0.61
N ILE A 76 -15.04 11.91 0.59
CA ILE A 76 -14.61 10.89 -0.39
C ILE A 76 -14.83 11.33 -1.83
N ASN A 77 -15.87 12.13 -2.12
CA ASN A 77 -16.16 12.66 -3.47
C ASN A 77 -15.15 13.67 -4.00
N GLU A 78 -14.27 14.19 -3.15
CA GLU A 78 -13.17 15.08 -3.53
C GLU A 78 -11.82 14.33 -3.60
N CYS A 79 -11.82 13.03 -3.28
CA CYS A 79 -10.60 12.25 -3.11
C CYS A 79 -10.19 11.49 -4.37
N LEU A 80 -8.88 11.38 -4.59
CA LEU A 80 -8.27 10.47 -5.55
C LEU A 80 -7.86 9.19 -4.82
N ILE A 81 -8.29 8.03 -5.32
CA ILE A 81 -8.00 6.74 -4.69
C ILE A 81 -7.15 5.89 -5.63
N ALA A 82 -6.00 5.41 -5.15
CA ALA A 82 -5.15 4.48 -5.88
C ALA A 82 -5.60 3.01 -5.67
N THR A 83 -5.27 2.13 -6.62
CA THR A 83 -5.57 0.70 -6.53
C THR A 83 -4.72 -0.11 -7.50
N GLY A 84 -4.67 -1.43 -7.30
CA GLY A 84 -4.17 -2.40 -8.26
C GLY A 84 -5.24 -3.43 -8.63
N PHE A 85 -5.14 -3.94 -9.86
CA PHE A 85 -6.07 -4.95 -10.38
C PHE A 85 -5.59 -6.34 -9.98
N PRO A 86 -6.50 -7.26 -9.63
CA PRO A 86 -6.12 -8.63 -9.31
C PRO A 86 -5.48 -9.31 -10.51
N TYR A 87 -4.31 -9.90 -10.28
CA TYR A 87 -3.56 -10.65 -11.29
C TYR A 87 -3.33 -12.10 -10.85
N SER A 88 -2.99 -12.96 -11.81
CA SER A 88 -2.71 -14.40 -11.58
C SER A 88 -3.79 -15.07 -10.72
N LYS A 89 -3.42 -15.69 -9.59
CA LYS A 89 -4.35 -16.45 -8.73
C LYS A 89 -5.47 -15.57 -8.12
N ASN A 90 -5.27 -14.26 -8.03
CA ASN A 90 -6.25 -13.34 -7.45
C ASN A 90 -7.41 -13.01 -8.42
N GLN A 91 -7.29 -13.35 -9.71
CA GLN A 91 -8.37 -13.15 -10.70
C GLN A 91 -9.67 -13.88 -10.34
N ARG A 92 -9.61 -14.91 -9.47
CA ARG A 92 -10.80 -15.56 -8.92
C ARG A 92 -11.73 -14.62 -8.14
N TYR A 93 -11.21 -13.49 -7.69
CA TYR A 93 -11.95 -12.45 -6.94
C TYR A 93 -12.28 -11.22 -7.79
N ILE A 94 -12.27 -11.36 -9.13
CA ILE A 94 -12.48 -10.22 -10.04
C ILE A 94 -13.86 -9.59 -9.86
N ASN A 95 -14.90 -10.37 -9.55
CA ASN A 95 -16.25 -9.85 -9.39
C ASN A 95 -16.35 -8.95 -8.16
N GLU A 96 -15.82 -9.41 -7.02
CA GLU A 96 -15.72 -8.64 -5.78
C GLU A 96 -14.90 -7.37 -6.01
N TYR A 97 -13.77 -7.48 -6.72
CA TYR A 97 -12.96 -6.31 -7.07
C TYR A 97 -13.74 -5.29 -7.90
N MET A 98 -14.45 -5.74 -8.93
CA MET A 98 -15.19 -4.86 -9.83
C MET A 98 -16.35 -4.17 -9.11
N ASP A 99 -17.00 -4.84 -8.14
CA ASP A 99 -18.02 -4.22 -7.31
C ASP A 99 -17.42 -3.14 -6.39
N MET A 100 -16.28 -3.42 -5.75
CA MET A 100 -15.55 -2.43 -4.96
C MET A 100 -15.13 -1.22 -5.81
N LEU A 101 -14.52 -1.46 -6.97
CA LEU A 101 -14.11 -0.43 -7.90
C LEU A 101 -15.30 0.43 -8.35
N LYS A 102 -16.43 -0.20 -8.68
CA LYS A 102 -17.66 0.49 -9.07
C LYS A 102 -18.17 1.43 -7.96
N ILE A 103 -18.11 1.01 -6.70
CA ILE A 103 -18.52 1.86 -5.57
C ILE A 103 -17.56 3.04 -5.42
N VAL A 104 -16.25 2.81 -5.48
CA VAL A 104 -15.25 3.88 -5.36
C VAL A 104 -15.34 4.87 -6.52
N MET A 105 -15.48 4.40 -7.76
CA MET A 105 -15.62 5.27 -8.94
C MET A 105 -16.85 6.17 -8.87
N LYS A 106 -17.96 5.68 -8.28
CA LYS A 106 -19.18 6.48 -8.10
C LYS A 106 -19.12 7.47 -6.95
N SER A 107 -18.22 7.24 -5.97
CA SER A 107 -18.18 8.00 -4.73
C SER A 107 -16.96 8.91 -4.61
N SER A 108 -15.97 8.80 -5.50
CA SER A 108 -14.71 9.54 -5.44
C SER A 108 -14.50 10.47 -6.64
N ALA A 109 -13.50 11.37 -6.57
CA ALA A 109 -13.14 12.25 -7.67
C ALA A 109 -12.43 11.50 -8.81
N GLY A 110 -11.90 10.31 -8.53
CA GLY A 110 -11.32 9.44 -9.53
C GLY A 110 -10.42 8.37 -8.94
N VAL A 111 -10.14 7.36 -9.76
CA VAL A 111 -9.27 6.25 -9.42
C VAL A 111 -7.94 6.38 -10.17
N ARG A 112 -6.83 5.93 -9.55
CA ARG A 112 -5.52 5.77 -10.18
C ARG A 112 -5.08 4.32 -10.08
N ARG A 113 -4.54 3.79 -11.16
CA ARG A 113 -3.95 2.44 -11.22
C ARG A 113 -2.60 2.59 -11.90
N ALA A 114 -1.58 2.93 -11.12
CA ALA A 114 -0.26 3.28 -11.65
C ALA A 114 0.63 2.04 -11.85
N GLY A 115 0.46 0.99 -11.04
CA GLY A 115 1.09 -0.32 -11.23
C GLY A 115 2.38 -0.56 -10.44
N SER A 116 2.62 0.23 -9.39
CA SER A 116 3.65 -0.01 -8.37
C SER A 116 3.01 0.25 -7.01
N ALA A 117 2.76 -0.80 -6.24
CA ALA A 117 2.05 -0.71 -4.97
C ALA A 117 2.87 0.09 -3.93
N ALA A 118 4.19 -0.06 -3.93
CA ALA A 118 5.07 0.68 -3.04
C ALA A 118 4.98 2.21 -3.29
N LEU A 119 4.92 2.63 -4.57
CA LEU A 119 4.71 4.03 -4.92
C LEU A 119 3.30 4.51 -4.60
N ASP A 120 2.27 3.71 -4.87
CA ASP A 120 0.89 4.07 -4.55
C ASP A 120 0.72 4.32 -3.03
N LEU A 121 1.34 3.48 -2.18
CA LEU A 121 1.40 3.70 -0.73
C LEU A 121 2.17 4.99 -0.36
N CYS A 122 3.32 5.24 -0.98
CA CYS A 122 4.09 6.46 -0.74
C CYS A 122 3.34 7.72 -1.21
N TYR A 123 2.55 7.63 -2.26
CA TYR A 123 1.72 8.71 -2.77
C TYR A 123 0.56 9.01 -1.82
N VAL A 124 0.01 8.01 -1.11
CA VAL A 124 -0.90 8.25 0.02
C VAL A 124 -0.16 9.02 1.13
N ALA A 125 1.03 8.57 1.52
CA ALA A 125 1.81 9.21 2.58
C ALA A 125 2.17 10.67 2.27
N ALA A 126 2.40 11.00 1.00
CA ALA A 126 2.68 12.34 0.52
C ALA A 126 1.42 13.16 0.17
N GLY A 127 0.22 12.60 0.33
CA GLY A 127 -1.04 13.27 0.03
C GLY A 127 -1.30 13.54 -1.47
N ARG A 128 -0.58 12.84 -2.36
CA ARG A 128 -0.78 12.90 -3.83
C ARG A 128 -2.04 12.15 -4.25
N VAL A 129 -2.33 11.06 -3.54
CA VAL A 129 -3.62 10.39 -3.50
C VAL A 129 -4.09 10.33 -2.05
N ASP A 130 -5.37 10.12 -1.84
CA ASP A 130 -6.00 10.23 -0.51
C ASP A 130 -6.24 8.86 0.15
N GLY A 131 -6.22 7.79 -0.66
CA GLY A 131 -6.35 6.42 -0.20
C GLY A 131 -5.85 5.41 -1.22
N PHE A 132 -5.73 4.17 -0.79
CA PHE A 132 -5.28 3.03 -1.58
C PHE A 132 -6.02 1.76 -1.16
N TRP A 133 -6.37 0.90 -2.11
CA TRP A 133 -6.75 -0.47 -1.80
C TRP A 133 -6.26 -1.47 -2.86
N GLU A 134 -5.79 -2.62 -2.39
CA GLU A 134 -5.39 -3.74 -3.23
C GLU A 134 -5.40 -5.02 -2.40
N PHE A 135 -5.45 -6.17 -3.07
CA PHE A 135 -5.42 -7.46 -2.39
C PHE A 135 -4.49 -8.48 -3.04
N GLY A 136 -3.96 -9.36 -2.19
CA GLY A 136 -2.97 -10.35 -2.55
C GLY A 136 -1.61 -9.78 -2.96
N LEU A 137 -1.23 -8.64 -2.39
CA LEU A 137 0.13 -8.12 -2.43
C LEU A 137 1.09 -8.99 -1.61
N LYS A 138 2.37 -8.94 -1.95
CA LYS A 138 3.43 -9.59 -1.20
C LYS A 138 3.97 -8.66 -0.12
N ILE A 139 4.61 -9.24 0.90
CA ILE A 139 5.14 -8.47 2.04
C ILE A 139 6.13 -7.37 1.59
N TRP A 140 6.93 -7.63 0.56
CA TRP A 140 7.90 -6.69 0.02
C TRP A 140 7.28 -5.50 -0.73
N ASP A 141 6.09 -5.68 -1.30
CA ASP A 141 5.30 -4.61 -1.93
C ASP A 141 4.78 -3.60 -0.88
N ILE A 142 4.54 -4.07 0.35
CA ILE A 142 3.81 -3.33 1.39
C ILE A 142 4.72 -2.77 2.48
N ALA A 143 5.72 -3.53 2.91
CA ALA A 143 6.45 -3.29 4.16
C ALA A 143 6.97 -1.85 4.31
N ALA A 144 7.72 -1.35 3.31
CA ALA A 144 8.28 0.00 3.36
C ALA A 144 7.18 1.08 3.32
N GLY A 145 6.27 0.99 2.34
CA GLY A 145 5.17 1.94 2.15
C GLY A 145 4.25 2.03 3.37
N SER A 146 3.97 0.90 4.03
CA SER A 146 3.13 0.86 5.24
C SER A 146 3.71 1.65 6.42
N LEU A 147 5.02 1.55 6.65
CA LEU A 147 5.70 2.35 7.68
C LEU A 147 5.66 3.83 7.32
N ILE A 148 5.94 4.16 6.06
CA ILE A 148 5.95 5.54 5.54
C ILE A 148 4.55 6.19 5.71
N ILE A 149 3.47 5.47 5.41
CA ILE A 149 2.09 5.95 5.65
C ILE A 149 1.84 6.24 7.12
N ARG A 150 2.19 5.30 8.01
CA ARG A 150 1.95 5.45 9.45
C ARG A 150 2.69 6.65 10.02
N GLU A 151 3.96 6.81 9.64
CA GLU A 151 4.81 7.92 10.08
C GLU A 151 4.39 9.28 9.47
N ALA A 152 3.72 9.27 8.31
CA ALA A 152 3.07 10.45 7.73
C ALA A 152 1.74 10.83 8.41
N GLY A 153 1.24 10.01 9.35
CA GLY A 153 -0.05 10.21 10.04
C GLY A 153 -1.25 9.57 9.35
N GLY A 154 -1.03 8.68 8.40
CA GLY A 154 -2.05 7.87 7.76
C GLY A 154 -2.44 6.63 8.57
N ARG A 155 -3.38 5.87 8.01
CA ARG A 155 -3.82 4.57 8.52
C ARG A 155 -3.67 3.53 7.43
N ILE A 156 -3.37 2.31 7.84
CA ILE A 156 -3.28 1.13 6.97
C ILE A 156 -3.76 -0.09 7.76
N SER A 157 -4.51 -0.97 7.11
CA SER A 157 -4.99 -2.23 7.67
C SER A 157 -5.27 -3.25 6.55
N ASP A 158 -5.70 -4.45 6.92
CA ASP A 158 -6.43 -5.33 6.00
C ASP A 158 -7.92 -4.92 5.88
N PHE A 159 -8.71 -5.67 5.11
CA PHE A 159 -10.16 -5.40 4.96
C PHE A 159 -10.99 -5.67 6.22
N GLN A 160 -10.45 -6.39 7.21
CA GLN A 160 -11.08 -6.58 8.52
C GLN A 160 -10.73 -5.47 9.50
N GLY A 161 -9.85 -4.53 9.11
CA GLY A 161 -9.38 -3.46 9.97
C GLY A 161 -8.28 -3.88 10.95
N THR A 162 -7.62 -5.02 10.70
CA THR A 162 -6.53 -5.53 11.55
C THR A 162 -5.15 -5.21 10.98
N ASP A 163 -4.12 -5.31 11.82
CA ASP A 163 -2.71 -5.13 11.43
C ASP A 163 -2.11 -6.35 10.69
N ARG A 164 -2.93 -7.30 10.22
CA ARG A 164 -2.46 -8.51 9.51
C ARG A 164 -2.16 -8.28 8.03
N TYR A 165 -2.25 -7.06 7.50
CA TYR A 165 -2.04 -6.74 6.08
C TYR A 165 -0.70 -7.23 5.50
N LEU A 166 0.37 -7.28 6.30
CA LEU A 166 1.66 -7.84 5.86
C LEU A 166 1.62 -9.36 5.67
N LYS A 167 0.73 -10.05 6.39
CA LYS A 167 0.51 -11.50 6.25
C LYS A 167 -0.53 -11.82 5.18
N THR A 168 -1.64 -11.07 5.14
CA THR A 168 -2.76 -11.34 4.23
C THR A 168 -2.53 -10.83 2.82
N GLY A 169 -1.67 -9.82 2.64
CA GLY A 169 -1.52 -9.12 1.37
C GLY A 169 -2.71 -8.23 1.00
N ASN A 170 -3.71 -8.13 1.88
CA ASN A 170 -4.89 -7.30 1.69
C ASN A 170 -4.65 -5.96 2.36
N VAL A 171 -4.78 -4.88 1.63
CA VAL A 171 -4.42 -3.54 2.09
C VAL A 171 -5.55 -2.56 1.83
N VAL A 172 -5.90 -1.80 2.87
CA VAL A 172 -6.61 -0.53 2.79
C VAL A 172 -5.74 0.51 3.47
N ALA A 173 -5.48 1.62 2.80
CA ALA A 173 -4.76 2.73 3.39
C ALA A 173 -5.37 4.08 3.01
N GLY A 174 -5.05 5.10 3.80
CA GLY A 174 -5.47 6.47 3.51
C GLY A 174 -5.17 7.43 4.65
N ASN A 175 -5.55 8.69 4.45
CA ASN A 175 -5.70 9.59 5.59
C ASN A 175 -6.81 9.06 6.54
N PRO A 176 -6.87 9.46 7.83
CA PRO A 176 -7.78 8.86 8.80
C PRO A 176 -9.27 8.86 8.40
N LYS A 177 -9.75 9.89 7.68
CA LYS A 177 -11.15 10.00 7.27
C LYS A 177 -11.45 9.14 6.04
N VAL A 178 -10.56 9.16 5.05
CA VAL A 178 -10.70 8.37 3.82
C VAL A 178 -10.54 6.89 4.12
N TYR A 179 -9.55 6.51 4.94
CA TYR A 179 -9.40 5.14 5.44
C TYR A 179 -10.70 4.63 6.06
N ALA A 180 -11.31 5.37 6.99
CA ALA A 180 -12.55 4.95 7.63
C ALA A 180 -13.71 4.76 6.63
N GLY A 181 -13.80 5.61 5.61
CA GLY A 181 -14.78 5.48 4.52
C GLY A 181 -14.54 4.22 3.68
N LEU A 182 -13.29 3.99 3.25
CA LEU A 182 -12.90 2.83 2.46
C LEU A 182 -13.09 1.52 3.24
N SER A 183 -12.65 1.44 4.50
CA SER A 183 -12.84 0.27 5.35
C SER A 183 -14.33 -0.10 5.47
N LYS A 184 -15.22 0.90 5.58
CA LYS A 184 -16.67 0.65 5.60
C LYS A 184 -17.19 0.11 4.26
N ILE A 185 -16.68 0.62 3.14
CA ILE A 185 -17.05 0.15 1.80
C ILE A 185 -16.60 -1.30 1.59
N PHE A 186 -15.41 -1.67 2.09
CA PHE A 186 -14.80 -2.97 1.81
C PHE A 186 -15.12 -4.05 2.84
N ALA A 187 -15.62 -3.68 4.04
CA ALA A 187 -15.99 -4.64 5.08
C ALA A 187 -16.90 -5.80 4.59
N PRO A 188 -17.92 -5.58 3.72
CA PRO A 188 -18.75 -6.68 3.20
C PRO A 188 -17.99 -7.74 2.39
N TYR A 189 -16.81 -7.41 1.87
CA TYR A 189 -16.01 -8.30 1.03
C TYR A 189 -14.90 -9.03 1.80
N ALA A 190 -14.65 -8.65 3.06
CA ALA A 190 -13.51 -9.11 3.84
C ALA A 190 -13.46 -10.64 4.03
N GLY A 191 -14.63 -11.30 4.21
CA GLY A 191 -14.70 -12.75 4.39
C GLY A 191 -14.47 -13.56 3.12
N ASN A 192 -14.73 -12.98 1.94
CA ASN A 192 -14.55 -13.67 0.66
C ASN A 192 -13.09 -13.62 0.18
N LEU A 193 -12.32 -12.64 0.66
CA LEU A 193 -10.94 -12.38 0.24
C LEU A 193 -9.88 -12.96 1.19
N GLU A 194 -10.27 -13.83 2.12
CA GLU A 194 -9.30 -14.62 2.88
C GLU A 194 -8.59 -15.58 1.92
N GLN A 195 -7.30 -15.34 1.70
CA GLN A 195 -6.44 -16.37 1.14
C GLN A 195 -6.29 -17.44 2.23
N PRO A 196 -6.44 -18.74 1.90
CA PRO A 196 -6.01 -19.78 2.83
C PRO A 196 -4.54 -19.51 3.15
N ASP A 197 -4.19 -19.51 4.44
CA ASP A 197 -2.82 -19.37 4.94
C ASP A 197 -1.94 -20.32 4.12
N THR A 198 -1.24 -19.77 3.14
CA THR A 198 -0.24 -20.50 2.35
C THR A 198 1.09 -19.99 2.85
N ASP A 199 1.53 -20.64 3.93
CA ASP A 199 2.91 -20.57 4.37
C ASP A 199 3.84 -20.84 3.16
N ALA A 200 4.85 -19.99 3.05
CA ALA A 200 6.14 -20.21 2.40
C ALA A 200 6.15 -20.71 0.93
N ALA A 201 6.51 -19.78 0.03
CA ALA A 201 7.57 -20.00 -0.97
C ALA A 201 8.14 -18.64 -1.40
#